data_AF-A0A834EN75-F1
#
_entry.id   AF-A0A834EN75-F1
#
_cell.length_a   1.000
_cell.length_b   1.000
_cell.length_c   1.000
_cell.angle_alpha   90.00
_cell.angle_beta   90.00
_cell.angle_gamma   90.00
#
_symmetry.space_group_name_H-M   'P 1'
#
loop_
_entity.id
_entity.type
_entity.pdbx_description
1 polymer ?
#
loop_
_entity_poly.entity_id
_entity_poly.type
_entity_poly.pdbx_seq_one_letter_code
_entity_poly.pdbx_strand_id
1 'polypeptide(L)'
;MLNHDCFPEFHQLNYLQHLSLSRCYDIIPETLLELGEIPTLKTLQVFGIVPDNTLQLLKEALPHLQINGSHFTTIARPTVGTKSHPEIWGIRCRLTLQKPSCL
;
A
#
# COMPACT_ATOMS: atom_id res chain seq x y z
N MET A 1 14.18 4.62 15.01
CA MET A 1 13.62 4.17 13.72
C MET A 1 12.46 3.23 14.03
N LEU A 2 11.50 3.05 13.12
CA LEU A 2 10.37 2.14 13.34
C LEU A 2 10.86 0.68 13.33
N ASN A 3 10.57 -0.05 14.41
CA ASN A 3 10.88 -1.46 14.59
C ASN A 3 9.58 -2.25 14.83
N HIS A 4 9.67 -3.56 15.05
CA HIS A 4 8.50 -4.41 15.27
C HIS A 4 7.74 -4.11 16.57
N ASP A 5 8.35 -3.40 17.54
CA ASP A 5 7.71 -3.05 18.81
C ASP A 5 6.46 -2.15 18.63
N CYS A 6 6.27 -1.54 17.44
CA CYS A 6 5.11 -0.72 17.12
C CYS A 6 3.89 -1.48 16.57
N PHE A 7 3.99 -2.80 16.43
CA PHE A 7 2.87 -3.60 15.92
C PHE A 7 1.63 -3.60 16.81
N PRO A 8 1.75 -3.66 18.17
CA PRO A 8 0.61 -3.57 19.08
C PRO A 8 -0.29 -2.36 18.84
N GLU A 9 0.28 -1.22 18.44
CA GLU A 9 -0.47 0.00 18.13
C GLU A 9 -1.36 -0.17 16.89
N PHE A 10 -0.95 -0.95 15.90
CA PHE A 10 -1.76 -1.20 14.70
C PHE A 10 -2.98 -2.07 15.00
N HIS A 11 -2.92 -2.95 15.99
CA HIS A 11 -4.08 -3.74 16.44
C HIS A 11 -5.18 -2.88 17.05
N GLN A 12 -4.85 -1.69 17.55
CA GLN A 12 -5.84 -0.74 18.09
C GLN A 12 -6.62 -0.02 16.98
N LEU A 13 -6.14 -0.10 15.73
CA LEU A 13 -6.77 0.56 14.58
C LEU A 13 -7.83 -0.34 13.95
N ASN A 14 -9.03 -0.33 14.53
CA ASN A 14 -10.18 -1.17 14.14
C ASN A 14 -10.64 -1.08 12.67
N TYR A 15 -10.13 -0.11 11.90
CA TYR A 15 -10.49 0.13 10.50
C TYR A 15 -9.28 0.09 9.56
N LEU A 16 -8.11 -0.31 10.04
CA LEU A 16 -6.89 -0.36 9.23
C LEU A 16 -7.01 -1.43 8.15
N GLN A 17 -7.05 -1.00 6.89
CA GLN A 17 -7.12 -1.90 5.73
C GLN A 17 -5.85 -1.88 4.88
N HIS A 18 -5.12 -0.76 4.88
CA HIS A 18 -3.97 -0.54 4.01
C HIS A 18 -2.79 -0.02 4.83
N LEU A 19 -1.73 -0.80 4.92
CA LEU A 19 -0.52 -0.46 5.68
C LEU A 19 0.71 -0.48 4.77
N SER A 20 1.63 0.46 4.98
CA SER A 20 2.91 0.52 4.28
C SER A 20 4.05 0.74 5.27
N LEU A 21 4.99 -0.20 5.32
CA LEU A 21 6.20 -0.22 6.15
C LEU A 21 7.45 -0.37 5.26
N SER A 22 7.37 0.12 4.03
CA SER A 22 8.44 -0.03 3.05
C SER A 22 9.71 0.72 3.50
N ARG A 23 10.85 0.03 3.47
CA ARG A 23 12.18 0.52 3.93
C ARG A 23 12.28 0.81 5.44
N CYS A 24 11.40 0.24 6.25
CA CYS A 24 11.59 0.17 7.69
C CYS A 24 12.60 -0.93 8.04
N TYR A 25 13.88 -0.66 7.82
CA TYR A 25 14.96 -1.67 7.85
C TYR A 25 15.19 -2.35 9.22
N ASP A 26 14.70 -1.76 10.31
CA ASP A 26 14.79 -2.35 11.65
C ASP A 26 13.65 -3.35 11.95
N ILE A 27 12.73 -3.56 11.00
CA ILE A 27 11.71 -4.59 11.08
C ILE A 27 12.30 -5.90 10.55
N ILE A 28 12.27 -6.92 11.40
CA ILE A 28 12.69 -8.28 11.07
C ILE A 28 11.60 -8.90 10.16
N PRO A 29 11.92 -9.41 8.95
CA PRO A 29 10.93 -9.91 8.00
C PRO A 29 9.96 -10.95 8.56
N GLU A 30 10.44 -11.81 9.46
CA GLU A 30 9.65 -12.88 10.07
C GLU A 30 8.55 -12.33 10.99
N THR A 31 8.74 -11.17 11.63
CA THR A 31 7.73 -10.59 12.53
C THR A 31 6.52 -10.06 11.75
N LEU A 32 6.64 -9.83 10.44
CA LEU A 32 5.53 -9.36 9.60
C LEU A 32 4.31 -10.31 9.60
N LEU A 33 4.48 -11.56 10.04
CA LEU A 33 3.38 -12.50 10.24
C LEU A 33 2.36 -12.00 11.28
N GLU A 34 2.81 -11.27 12.31
CA GLU A 34 1.94 -10.71 13.35
C GLU A 34 0.92 -9.72 12.77
N LEU A 35 1.29 -8.97 11.73
CA LEU A 35 0.38 -8.05 11.04
C LEU A 35 -0.76 -8.78 10.31
N GLY A 36 -0.59 -10.08 10.05
CA GLY A 36 -1.61 -10.95 9.49
C GLY A 36 -2.81 -11.17 10.40
N GLU A 37 -2.63 -10.98 11.71
CA GLU A 37 -3.69 -11.11 12.72
C GLU A 37 -4.65 -9.92 12.73
N ILE A 38 -4.31 -8.80 12.08
CA ILE A 38 -5.19 -7.63 11.96
C ILE A 38 -6.33 -7.98 10.99
N PRO A 39 -7.57 -8.16 11.49
CA PRO A 39 -8.65 -8.79 10.72
C PRO A 39 -9.14 -7.91 9.56
N THR A 40 -8.98 -6.59 9.67
CA THR A 40 -9.40 -5.65 8.63
C THR A 40 -8.33 -5.42 7.57
N LEU A 41 -7.09 -5.87 7.80
CA LEU A 41 -5.99 -5.60 6.89
C LEU A 41 -6.20 -6.34 5.57
N LYS A 42 -6.01 -5.62 4.46
CA LYS A 42 -6.19 -6.13 3.09
C LYS A 42 -4.93 -6.02 2.27
N THR A 43 -4.13 -4.97 2.49
CA THR A 43 -2.90 -4.74 1.71
C THR A 43 -1.75 -4.34 2.61
N LEU A 44 -0.58 -4.91 2.34
CA LEU A 44 0.66 -4.63 3.07
C LEU A 44 1.79 -4.30 2.08
N GLN A 45 2.41 -3.13 2.22
CA GLN A 45 3.56 -2.74 1.39
C GLN A 45 4.84 -2.73 2.23
N VAL A 46 5.75 -3.67 1.97
CA VAL A 46 7.00 -3.95 2.69
C VAL A 46 8.18 -4.01 1.72
N PHE A 47 8.23 -3.07 0.78
CA PHE A 47 9.31 -3.02 -0.21
C PHE A 47 10.66 -2.74 0.47
N GLY A 48 11.70 -3.45 0.03
CA GLY A 48 13.09 -3.24 0.47
C GLY A 48 13.44 -3.81 1.84
N ILE A 49 12.51 -4.49 2.52
CA ILE A 49 12.80 -5.18 3.79
C ILE A 49 12.73 -6.72 3.65
N VAL A 50 11.86 -7.24 2.78
CA VAL A 50 11.74 -8.69 2.54
C VAL A 50 12.47 -9.06 1.24
N PRO A 51 13.46 -9.98 1.29
CA PRO A 51 14.09 -10.54 0.09
C PRO A 51 13.12 -11.33 -0.79
N ASP A 52 13.36 -11.39 -2.11
CA ASP A 52 12.41 -11.98 -3.08
C ASP A 52 12.10 -13.47 -2.81
N ASN A 53 13.06 -14.24 -2.27
CA ASN A 53 12.89 -15.65 -1.95
C ASN A 53 11.89 -15.89 -0.79
N THR A 54 11.86 -14.99 0.18
CA THR A 54 11.01 -15.07 1.38
C THR A 54 9.69 -14.33 1.20
N LEU A 55 9.63 -13.40 0.23
CA LEU A 55 8.40 -12.69 -0.12
C LEU A 55 7.28 -13.62 -0.59
N GLN A 56 7.62 -14.69 -1.32
CA GLN A 56 6.62 -15.69 -1.74
C GLN A 56 6.07 -16.47 -0.54
N LEU A 57 6.94 -16.90 0.38
CA LEU A 57 6.53 -17.57 1.62
C LEU A 57 5.62 -16.69 2.47
N LEU A 58 5.92 -15.39 2.57
CA LEU A 58 5.08 -14.45 3.31
C LEU A 58 3.69 -14.29 2.66
N LYS A 59 3.61 -14.27 1.32
CA LYS A 59 2.34 -14.26 0.59
C LYS A 59 1.53 -15.54 0.77
N GLU A 60 2.20 -16.68 0.79
CA GLU A 60 1.58 -17.98 1.04
C GLU A 60 1.07 -18.12 2.48
N ALA A 61 1.81 -17.58 3.45
CA ALA A 61 1.42 -17.57 4.86
C ALA A 61 0.24 -16.62 5.14
N LEU A 62 0.12 -15.52 4.38
CA LEU A 62 -0.94 -14.51 4.54
C LEU A 62 -1.75 -14.34 3.24
N PRO A 63 -2.48 -15.38 2.79
CA PRO A 63 -3.12 -15.39 1.47
C PRO A 63 -4.29 -14.40 1.35
N HIS A 64 -4.84 -13.94 2.48
CA HIS A 64 -5.87 -12.89 2.52
C HIS A 64 -5.31 -11.49 2.27
N LEU A 65 -3.99 -11.31 2.32
CA LEU A 65 -3.33 -10.01 2.13
C LEU A 65 -2.72 -9.87 0.74
N GLN A 66 -2.91 -8.69 0.15
CA GLN A 66 -2.15 -8.28 -1.03
C GLN A 66 -0.83 -7.63 -0.60
N ILE A 67 0.26 -8.39 -0.70
CA ILE A 67 1.61 -7.94 -0.31
C ILE A 67 2.38 -7.39 -1.51
N ASN A 68 2.97 -6.20 -1.36
CA ASN A 68 3.82 -5.53 -2.38
C ASN A 68 3.10 -5.32 -3.73
N GLY A 69 1.79 -5.13 -3.71
CA GLY A 69 0.98 -4.93 -4.91
C GLY A 69 0.94 -3.49 -5.44
N SER A 70 1.43 -2.50 -4.69
CA SER A 70 1.29 -1.08 -5.05
C SER A 70 2.50 -0.25 -4.64
N HIS A 71 3.27 0.20 -5.63
CA HIS A 71 4.47 1.02 -5.43
C HIS A 71 4.17 2.48 -5.05
N PHE A 72 2.98 2.98 -5.39
CA PHE A 72 2.61 4.38 -5.21
C PHE A 72 1.44 4.52 -4.25
N THR A 73 1.49 5.54 -3.39
CA THR A 73 0.35 5.94 -2.56
C THR A 73 -0.76 6.56 -3.42
N THR A 74 -2.01 6.33 -3.02
CA THR A 74 -3.20 6.99 -3.57
C THR A 74 -3.77 8.03 -2.59
N ILE A 75 -3.23 8.13 -1.36
CA ILE A 75 -3.69 9.06 -0.33
C ILE A 75 -3.56 10.49 -0.83
N ALA A 76 -4.67 11.22 -0.80
CA ALA A 76 -4.76 12.61 -1.24
C ALA A 76 -4.29 12.87 -2.68
N ARG A 77 -4.19 11.84 -3.54
CA ARG A 77 -3.88 12.03 -4.96
C ARG A 77 -5.14 12.45 -5.74
N PRO A 78 -5.12 13.59 -6.45
CA PRO A 78 -6.27 14.05 -7.26
C PRO A 78 -6.68 13.04 -8.32
N THR A 79 -5.68 12.48 -9.01
CA THR A 79 -5.86 11.49 -10.07
C THR A 79 -4.97 10.28 -9.77
N VAL A 80 -5.46 9.10 -10.12
CA VAL A 80 -4.71 7.85 -9.99
C VAL A 80 -4.51 7.23 -11.37
N GLY A 81 -3.27 6.83 -11.68
CA GLY A 81 -2.88 6.29 -12.98
C GLY A 81 -2.45 7.34 -14.00
N THR A 82 -2.07 6.87 -15.19
CA THR A 82 -1.52 7.69 -16.29
C THR A 82 -2.57 8.09 -17.33
N LYS A 83 -3.76 7.51 -17.25
CA LYS A 83 -4.85 7.81 -18.17
C LYS A 83 -5.45 9.17 -17.80
N SER A 84 -5.74 9.98 -18.81
CA SER A 84 -6.49 11.23 -18.68
C SER A 84 -7.95 10.92 -18.33
N HIS A 85 -8.18 10.39 -17.14
CA HIS A 85 -9.51 10.26 -16.58
C HIS A 85 -9.99 11.66 -16.23
N PRO A 86 -11.18 12.06 -16.71
CA PRO A 86 -11.77 13.34 -16.37
C PRO A 86 -12.37 13.24 -14.95
N GLU A 87 -11.63 12.72 -13.98
CA GLU A 87 -12.08 12.52 -12.61
C GLU A 87 -11.01 13.01 -11.65
N ILE A 88 -11.41 13.86 -10.70
CA ILE A 88 -10.57 14.31 -9.60
C ILE A 88 -11.24 13.82 -8.32
N TRP A 89 -10.54 13.03 -7.52
CA TRP A 89 -11.08 12.39 -6.30
C TRP A 89 -12.41 11.65 -6.55
N GLY A 90 -12.53 10.96 -7.69
CA GLY A 90 -13.75 10.26 -8.10
C GLY A 90 -14.88 11.17 -8.60
N ILE A 91 -14.67 12.48 -8.68
CA ILE A 91 -15.63 13.45 -9.18
C ILE A 91 -15.35 13.73 -10.65
N ARG A 92 -16.31 13.42 -11.52
CA ARG A 92 -16.19 13.64 -12.97
C ARG A 92 -16.12 15.13 -13.31
N CYS A 93 -14.94 15.57 -13.74
CA CYS A 93 -14.66 16.86 -14.34
C CYS A 93 -15.26 16.95 -15.74
N ARG A 94 -16.01 18.02 -16.01
CA ARG A 94 -16.61 18.28 -17.35
C ARG A 94 -15.77 19.20 -18.23
N LEU A 95 -14.82 19.91 -17.62
CA LEU A 95 -13.91 20.80 -18.34
C LEU A 95 -12.81 19.96 -18.99
N THR A 96 -12.83 19.87 -20.31
CA THR A 96 -11.75 19.30 -21.09
C THR A 96 -10.87 20.43 -21.61
N LEU A 97 -9.60 20.43 -21.21
CA LEU A 97 -8.61 21.28 -21.87
C LEU A 97 -8.40 20.68 -23.27
N GLN A 98 -8.89 21.33 -24.32
CA GLN A 98 -8.50 20.93 -25.68
C GLN A 98 -6.98 21.12 -25.78
N LYS A 99 -6.26 20.03 -26.10
CA LYS A 99 -4.85 20.18 -26.49
C LYS A 99 -4.81 21.19 -27.64
N PRO A 100 -4.01 22.27 -27.55
CA PRO A 100 -3.80 23.11 -28.70
C PRO A 100 -3.31 22.21 -29.83
N SER A 101 -3.92 22.33 -31.01
CA SER A 101 -3.44 21.69 -32.22
C SER A 101 -1.96 22.03 -32.35
N CYS A 102 -1.08 21.02 -32.33
CA CYS A 102 0.31 21.25 -32.65
C CYS A 102 0.35 21.84 -34.07
N LEU A 103 0.76 23.10 -34.18
CA LEU A 103 1.30 23.68 -35.42
C LEU A 103 2.75 23.24 -35.56
#